data_AF-A0A7C2VWG2-F1
#
_entry.id   AF-A0A7C2VWG2-F1
#
_cell.length_a   1.000
_cell.length_b   1.000
_cell.length_c   1.000
_cell.angle_alpha   90.00
_cell.angle_beta   90.00
_cell.angle_gamma   90.00
#
_symmetry.space_group_name_H-M   'P 1'
#
loop_
_entity.id
_entity.type
_entity.pdbx_description
1 polymer ?
#
loop_
_entity_poly.entity_id
_entity_poly.type
_entity_poly.pdbx_seq_one_letter_code
_entity_poly.pdbx_strand_id
1 'polypeptide(L)'
;MILNEYNAVGPDEYLGGGTATADLRGGRASDSYFGRVLGNGGDWFELVVVTDHLDMRRWLLDIYVDGVLDESLMLTNEGLWSDLRSGTIITVSEDVPTDASYNPAAGDWWINVQANDTADGLYIERSSFPVNSSNWQLRIRDAAGTTVFGPAGEGISPQTGVGSTEVFKLKAIPSETTPANSSDYNDDDKLSTFGAPNRWGAQDLTILRAAAGYPSDCEILGDLNGDCQVNFTDLAVLAASWLTGVNP
;
A
#
# COMPACT_ATOMS: atom_id res chain seq x y z
N MET A 1 1.14 -9.99 -3.50
CA MET A 1 1.34 -8.53 -3.33
C MET A 1 1.65 -7.94 -4.68
N ILE A 2 1.12 -6.76 -5.02
CA ILE A 2 1.42 -6.09 -6.29
C ILE A 2 1.66 -4.58 -6.07
N LEU A 3 2.39 -3.93 -6.98
CA LEU A 3 2.52 -2.47 -7.02
C LEU A 3 1.18 -1.84 -7.45
N ASN A 4 0.71 -0.83 -6.72
CA ASN A 4 -0.58 -0.19 -6.99
C ASN A 4 -0.42 1.26 -7.45
N GLU A 5 0.37 2.06 -6.74
CA GLU A 5 0.60 3.47 -7.04
C GLU A 5 2.03 3.85 -6.61
N TYR A 6 2.64 4.83 -7.25
CA TYR A 6 3.81 5.52 -6.67
C TYR A 6 3.87 6.97 -7.13
N ASN A 7 4.54 7.80 -6.33
CA ASN A 7 4.67 9.21 -6.60
C ASN A 7 5.91 9.55 -7.41
N ALA A 8 5.74 10.02 -8.66
CA ALA A 8 6.85 10.54 -9.46
C ALA A 8 6.97 12.06 -9.39
N VAL A 9 6.10 12.74 -8.62
CA VAL A 9 6.06 14.21 -8.55
C VAL A 9 7.32 14.73 -7.88
N GLY A 10 8.06 15.59 -8.60
CA GLY A 10 9.29 16.19 -8.08
C GLY A 10 9.05 17.06 -6.83
N PRO A 11 10.06 17.24 -5.97
CA PRO A 11 9.90 17.91 -4.66
C PRO A 11 9.46 19.38 -4.76
N ASP A 12 9.80 20.05 -5.86
CA ASP A 12 9.42 21.44 -6.15
C ASP A 12 8.22 21.55 -7.11
N GLU A 13 7.59 20.43 -7.45
CA GLU A 13 6.47 20.36 -8.37
C GLU A 13 5.16 20.03 -7.65
N TYR A 14 4.03 20.34 -8.30
CA TYR A 14 2.73 19.85 -7.89
C TYR A 14 2.30 18.71 -8.81
N LEU A 15 1.44 17.81 -8.34
CA LEU A 15 0.69 16.89 -9.22
C LEU A 15 -0.03 17.71 -10.31
N GLY A 16 0.10 17.32 -11.57
CA GLY A 16 -0.39 18.06 -12.73
C GLY A 16 0.34 19.38 -13.04
N GLY A 17 1.46 19.64 -12.35
CA GLY A 17 2.27 20.85 -12.41
C GLY A 17 1.50 22.09 -11.91
N GLY A 18 2.02 23.28 -12.19
CA GLY A 18 1.29 24.53 -11.99
C GLY A 18 1.59 25.20 -10.64
N THR A 19 0.55 25.56 -9.89
CA THR A 19 0.67 26.35 -8.66
C THR A 19 -0.13 25.74 -7.51
N ALA A 20 0.00 26.26 -6.29
CA ALA A 20 -0.76 25.83 -5.12
C ALA A 20 -2.29 25.83 -5.32
N THR A 21 -2.80 26.68 -6.22
CA THR A 21 -4.25 26.86 -6.41
C THR A 21 -4.81 26.25 -7.69
N ALA A 22 -3.97 25.92 -8.67
CA ALA A 22 -4.41 25.37 -9.96
C ALA A 22 -3.31 24.50 -10.61
N ASP A 23 -3.73 23.45 -11.32
CA ASP A 23 -2.84 22.68 -12.21
C ASP A 23 -2.53 23.44 -13.52
N LEU A 24 -1.62 22.90 -14.34
CA LEU A 24 -1.21 23.54 -15.61
C LEU A 24 -2.34 23.67 -16.63
N ARG A 25 -3.41 22.88 -16.49
CA ARG A 25 -4.56 22.84 -17.41
C ARG A 25 -5.74 23.66 -16.90
N GLY A 26 -5.58 24.39 -15.77
CA GLY A 26 -6.61 25.23 -15.17
C GLY A 26 -7.62 24.47 -14.29
N GLY A 27 -7.37 23.19 -14.02
CA GLY A 27 -8.08 22.39 -13.03
C GLY A 27 -7.41 22.43 -11.66
N ARG A 28 -7.68 21.42 -10.83
CA ARG A 28 -7.03 21.23 -9.54
C ARG A 28 -6.74 19.76 -9.29
N ALA A 29 -5.60 19.31 -9.80
CA ALA A 29 -5.01 18.02 -9.46
C ALA A 29 -4.61 17.97 -7.97
N SER A 30 -4.85 16.83 -7.33
CA SER A 30 -4.54 16.61 -5.91
C SER A 30 -4.55 15.13 -5.53
N ASP A 31 -3.81 14.82 -4.48
CA ASP A 31 -3.95 13.58 -3.73
C ASP A 31 -5.13 13.67 -2.74
N SER A 32 -5.81 12.55 -2.45
CA SER A 32 -6.95 12.55 -1.52
C SER A 32 -6.58 12.66 -0.04
N TYR A 33 -5.36 12.27 0.32
CA TYR A 33 -4.81 12.36 1.67
C TYR A 33 -4.03 13.67 1.87
N PHE A 34 -3.06 13.97 0.98
CA PHE A 34 -2.22 15.17 1.09
C PHE A 34 -2.91 16.44 0.59
N GLY A 35 -3.92 16.30 -0.26
CA GLY A 35 -4.49 17.43 -1.00
C GLY A 35 -3.51 17.90 -2.09
N ARG A 36 -3.36 19.22 -2.21
CA ARG A 36 -2.47 19.84 -3.20
C ARG A 36 -1.27 20.45 -2.51
N VAL A 37 -0.15 19.75 -2.58
CA VAL A 37 1.12 20.11 -1.93
C VAL A 37 2.28 19.89 -2.91
N LEU A 38 3.41 20.55 -2.64
CA LEU A 38 4.65 20.30 -3.36
C LEU A 38 5.16 18.88 -3.07
N GLY A 39 5.74 18.24 -4.08
CA GLY A 39 6.26 16.87 -3.98
C GLY A 39 5.20 15.79 -3.77
N ASN A 40 3.91 16.14 -3.68
CA ASN A 40 2.80 15.20 -3.51
C ASN A 40 3.03 14.14 -2.40
N GLY A 41 3.60 14.57 -1.27
CA GLY A 41 3.89 13.69 -0.13
C GLY A 41 5.28 13.06 -0.11
N GLY A 42 6.18 13.48 -1.00
CA GLY A 42 7.58 13.03 -1.01
C GLY A 42 7.75 11.64 -1.63
N ASP A 43 8.77 10.92 -1.18
CA ASP A 43 9.07 9.59 -1.69
C ASP A 43 8.14 8.53 -1.05
N TRP A 44 7.23 7.97 -1.86
CA TRP A 44 6.34 6.90 -1.45
C TRP A 44 5.86 6.00 -2.59
N PHE A 45 5.56 4.75 -2.26
CA PHE A 45 4.86 3.81 -3.13
C PHE A 45 3.82 3.00 -2.35
N GLU A 46 2.84 2.49 -3.06
CA GLU A 46 1.68 1.78 -2.52
C GLU A 46 1.56 0.39 -3.14
N LEU A 47 1.24 -0.59 -2.31
CA LEU A 47 1.05 -1.98 -2.67
C LEU A 47 -0.35 -2.47 -2.29
N VAL A 48 -0.86 -3.47 -3.02
CA VAL A 48 -2.09 -4.18 -2.66
C VAL A 48 -1.81 -5.66 -2.39
N VAL A 49 -2.28 -6.14 -1.24
CA VAL A 49 -2.30 -7.56 -0.88
C VAL A 49 -3.39 -8.25 -1.71
N VAL A 50 -3.02 -9.25 -2.52
CA VAL A 50 -3.95 -10.00 -3.38
C VAL A 50 -4.16 -11.45 -2.94
N THR A 51 -3.32 -11.93 -2.03
CA THR A 51 -3.40 -13.28 -1.45
C THR A 51 -3.88 -13.13 -0.02
N ASP A 52 -4.88 -13.90 0.36
CA ASP A 52 -5.43 -13.85 1.72
C ASP A 52 -4.54 -14.61 2.71
N HIS A 53 -4.51 -14.16 3.96
CA HIS A 53 -3.62 -14.67 5.02
C HIS A 53 -2.13 -14.68 4.60
N LEU A 54 -1.68 -13.60 3.98
CA LEU A 54 -0.31 -13.47 3.48
C LEU A 54 0.66 -13.17 4.64
N ASP A 55 1.64 -14.05 4.83
CA ASP A 55 2.82 -13.79 5.65
C ASP A 55 3.92 -13.15 4.80
N MET A 56 4.25 -11.89 5.10
CA MET A 56 5.27 -11.11 4.40
C MET A 56 6.50 -10.77 5.26
N ARG A 57 6.66 -11.40 6.43
CA ARG A 57 7.83 -11.17 7.28
C ARG A 57 9.12 -11.42 6.51
N ARG A 58 10.08 -10.49 6.61
CA ARG A 58 11.39 -10.55 5.92
C ARG A 58 11.34 -10.54 4.39
N TRP A 59 10.21 -10.13 3.80
CA TRP A 59 10.18 -9.84 2.38
C TRP A 59 11.03 -8.61 2.06
N LEU A 60 11.50 -8.54 0.81
CA LEU A 60 12.38 -7.48 0.32
C LEU A 60 11.69 -6.70 -0.80
N LEU A 61 11.82 -5.38 -0.72
CA LEU A 61 11.32 -4.41 -1.69
C LEU A 61 12.55 -3.78 -2.36
N ASP A 62 12.92 -4.32 -3.52
CA ASP A 62 14.08 -3.86 -4.29
C ASP A 62 13.66 -2.69 -5.19
N ILE A 63 14.28 -1.55 -4.99
CA ILE A 63 14.02 -0.30 -5.71
C ILE A 63 15.12 -0.08 -6.74
N TYR A 64 14.70 0.17 -7.98
CA TYR A 64 15.58 0.39 -9.11
C TYR A 64 15.35 1.78 -9.70
N VAL A 65 16.43 2.46 -10.04
CA VAL A 65 16.44 3.73 -10.78
C VAL A 65 17.38 3.57 -11.97
N ASP A 66 16.93 3.93 -13.17
CA ASP A 66 17.70 3.73 -14.42
C ASP A 66 18.25 2.29 -14.60
N GLY A 67 17.50 1.29 -14.12
CA GLY A 67 17.86 -0.13 -14.20
C GLY A 67 18.98 -0.57 -13.24
N VAL A 68 19.44 0.31 -12.35
CA VAL A 68 20.41 0.01 -11.29
C VAL A 68 19.67 -0.17 -9.97
N LEU A 69 20.04 -1.21 -9.20
CA LEU A 69 19.51 -1.39 -7.84
C LEU A 69 20.00 -0.24 -6.98
N ASP A 70 19.08 0.57 -6.47
CA ASP A 70 19.36 1.72 -5.64
C ASP A 70 19.26 1.34 -4.15
N GLU A 71 18.12 0.75 -3.77
CA GLU A 71 17.85 0.35 -2.38
C GLU A 71 17.11 -0.99 -2.28
N SER A 72 17.23 -1.67 -1.14
CA SER A 72 16.45 -2.86 -0.79
C SER A 72 15.89 -2.73 0.61
N LEU A 73 14.60 -2.39 0.72
CA LEU A 73 13.93 -2.28 2.01
C LEU A 73 13.45 -3.65 2.47
N MET A 74 13.93 -4.10 3.62
CA MET A 74 13.49 -5.36 4.23
C MET A 74 12.36 -5.10 5.22
N LEU A 75 11.25 -5.83 5.08
CA LEU A 75 10.23 -5.86 6.12
C LEU A 75 10.73 -6.64 7.32
N THR A 76 10.43 -6.19 8.53
CA THR A 76 10.93 -6.85 9.74
C THR A 76 10.20 -8.17 10.01
N ASN A 77 10.53 -8.81 11.12
CA ASN A 77 9.88 -10.04 11.58
C ASN A 77 8.67 -9.76 12.49
N GLU A 78 8.16 -8.53 12.51
CA GLU A 78 7.06 -8.13 13.38
C GLU A 78 5.74 -8.84 13.04
N GLY A 79 4.89 -8.98 14.04
CA GLY A 79 3.62 -9.70 13.94
C GLY A 79 2.64 -9.07 12.93
N LEU A 80 2.75 -7.75 12.71
CA LEU A 80 1.96 -7.01 11.72
C LEU A 80 1.98 -7.67 10.33
N TRP A 81 3.12 -8.26 9.96
CA TRP A 81 3.35 -8.86 8.64
C TRP A 81 2.97 -10.33 8.54
N SER A 82 2.53 -10.96 9.64
CA SER A 82 2.38 -12.41 9.69
C SER A 82 1.06 -12.95 9.12
N ASP A 83 0.05 -12.11 8.97
CA ASP A 83 -1.28 -12.52 8.55
C ASP A 83 -2.07 -11.38 7.88
N LEU A 84 -1.68 -10.99 6.67
CA LEU A 84 -2.32 -9.91 5.94
C LEU A 84 -3.49 -10.40 5.10
N ARG A 85 -4.61 -9.69 5.21
CA ARG A 85 -5.83 -9.97 4.46
C ARG A 85 -5.76 -9.43 3.05
N SER A 86 -6.36 -10.12 2.08
CA SER A 86 -6.43 -9.60 0.71
C SER A 86 -7.30 -8.34 0.62
N GLY A 87 -6.92 -7.41 -0.24
CA GLY A 87 -7.51 -6.06 -0.34
C GLY A 87 -6.98 -5.05 0.68
N THR A 88 -5.97 -5.43 1.47
CA THR A 88 -5.18 -4.49 2.30
C THR A 88 -4.29 -3.64 1.42
N ILE A 89 -4.26 -2.34 1.70
CA ILE A 89 -3.35 -1.36 1.10
C ILE A 89 -2.17 -1.15 2.04
N ILE A 90 -0.95 -1.19 1.51
CA ILE A 90 0.26 -0.88 2.26
C ILE A 90 0.99 0.26 1.55
N THR A 91 1.19 1.37 2.24
CA THR A 91 2.07 2.45 1.79
C THR A 91 3.41 2.34 2.50
N VAL A 92 4.48 2.52 1.72
CA VAL A 92 5.83 2.75 2.23
C VAL A 92 6.19 4.18 1.87
N SER A 93 6.51 4.99 2.89
CA SER A 93 6.77 6.42 2.71
C SER A 93 7.94 6.89 3.56
N GLU A 94 8.63 7.94 3.12
CA GLU A 94 9.68 8.56 3.93
C GLU A 94 9.12 9.54 4.98
N ASP A 95 8.08 10.29 4.61
CA ASP A 95 7.64 11.48 5.34
C ASP A 95 6.38 11.28 6.19
N VAL A 96 5.62 10.20 5.97
CA VAL A 96 4.41 9.92 6.74
C VAL A 96 4.75 8.97 7.88
N PRO A 97 4.48 9.35 9.14
CA PRO A 97 4.70 8.46 10.28
C PRO A 97 3.99 7.12 10.12
N THR A 98 4.59 6.07 10.66
CA THR A 98 4.01 4.72 10.67
C THR A 98 2.59 4.74 11.26
N ASP A 99 1.66 4.16 10.52
CA ASP A 99 0.34 3.75 10.99
C ASP A 99 0.24 2.22 10.92
N ALA A 100 0.37 1.60 12.08
CA ALA A 100 0.27 0.16 12.27
C ALA A 100 -1.05 -0.26 12.93
N SER A 101 -2.08 0.60 12.91
CA SER A 101 -3.37 0.36 13.56
C SER A 101 -4.30 -0.62 12.84
N TYR A 102 -3.77 -1.30 11.81
CA TYR A 102 -4.40 -2.32 10.98
C TYR A 102 -5.44 -3.18 11.70
N ASN A 103 -6.70 -3.02 11.32
CA ASN A 103 -7.80 -3.78 11.86
C ASN A 103 -8.92 -3.98 10.81
N PRO A 104 -8.80 -4.98 9.93
CA PRO A 104 -9.82 -5.28 8.92
C PRO A 104 -11.21 -5.53 9.49
N ALA A 105 -11.30 -6.08 10.71
CA ALA A 105 -12.55 -6.31 11.44
C ALA A 105 -13.28 -5.03 11.79
N ALA A 106 -12.53 -3.98 12.13
CA ALA A 106 -13.08 -2.65 12.36
C ALA A 106 -13.18 -1.81 11.08
N GLY A 107 -12.91 -2.39 9.91
CA GLY A 107 -12.95 -1.69 8.63
C GLY A 107 -11.69 -0.88 8.30
N ASP A 108 -10.61 -1.04 9.06
CA ASP A 108 -9.32 -0.47 8.72
C ASP A 108 -8.48 -1.45 7.88
N TRP A 109 -8.26 -1.07 6.62
CA TRP A 109 -7.61 -1.91 5.61
C TRP A 109 -6.30 -1.29 5.11
N TRP A 110 -5.77 -0.29 5.82
CA TRP A 110 -4.59 0.44 5.39
C TRP A 110 -3.47 0.32 6.44
N ILE A 111 -2.25 0.18 5.95
CA ILE A 111 -1.02 0.24 6.74
C ILE A 111 -0.13 1.29 6.07
N ASN A 112 0.44 2.19 6.86
CA ASN A 112 1.59 2.97 6.43
C ASN A 112 2.81 2.59 7.27
N VAL A 113 3.94 2.36 6.62
CA VAL A 113 5.23 2.21 7.33
C VAL A 113 6.22 3.24 6.85
N GLN A 114 6.86 3.91 7.81
CA GLN A 114 7.86 4.92 7.52
C GLN A 114 9.22 4.27 7.31
N ALA A 115 9.74 4.33 6.08
CA ALA A 115 11.12 3.96 5.75
C ALA A 115 11.91 5.24 5.51
N ASN A 116 12.71 5.64 6.50
CA ASN A 116 13.54 6.84 6.44
C ASN A 116 14.74 6.62 7.37
N ASP A 117 15.91 7.17 7.05
CA ASP A 117 17.15 7.03 7.85
C ASP A 117 17.00 7.40 9.34
N THR A 118 16.01 8.24 9.66
CA THR A 118 15.75 8.75 11.01
C THR A 118 14.53 8.14 11.70
N ALA A 119 13.79 7.25 11.02
CA ALA A 119 12.63 6.56 11.59
C ALA A 119 13.01 5.52 12.67
N ASP A 120 12.04 4.83 13.27
CA ASP A 120 12.33 3.82 14.30
C ASP A 120 12.85 2.49 13.74
N GLY A 121 12.48 2.15 12.49
CA GLY A 121 12.82 0.89 11.84
C GLY A 121 12.08 -0.33 12.41
N LEU A 122 10.93 -0.14 13.07
CA LEU A 122 10.22 -1.24 13.74
C LEU A 122 9.61 -2.24 12.75
N TYR A 123 8.98 -1.73 11.68
CA TYR A 123 8.25 -2.56 10.71
C TYR A 123 8.96 -2.72 9.36
N ILE A 124 9.87 -1.80 9.03
CA ILE A 124 10.62 -1.81 7.77
C ILE A 124 12.04 -1.29 8.02
N GLU A 125 12.99 -1.68 7.17
CA GLU A 125 14.36 -1.17 7.18
C GLU A 125 14.40 0.36 7.30
N ARG A 126 15.28 0.84 8.19
CA ARG A 126 15.46 2.28 8.42
C ARG A 126 16.40 2.86 7.37
N SER A 127 15.90 2.94 6.14
CA SER A 127 16.61 3.53 5.02
C SER A 127 15.72 4.48 4.25
N SER A 128 16.29 5.63 3.89
CA SER A 128 15.72 6.51 2.89
C SER A 128 15.81 5.91 1.49
N PHE A 129 14.85 6.22 0.62
CA PHE A 129 14.75 5.63 -0.72
C PHE A 129 14.14 6.60 -1.73
N PRO A 130 14.58 6.57 -3.00
CA PRO A 130 14.01 7.45 -4.01
C PRO A 130 12.71 6.89 -4.59
N VAL A 131 11.76 7.77 -4.91
CA VAL A 131 10.67 7.54 -5.86
C VAL A 131 10.61 8.73 -6.81
N ASN A 132 10.81 8.50 -8.11
CA ASN A 132 10.99 9.59 -9.06
C ASN A 132 10.56 9.20 -10.48
N SER A 133 10.70 10.16 -11.40
CA SER A 133 10.41 10.02 -12.84
C SER A 133 11.63 9.58 -13.66
N SER A 134 12.57 8.82 -13.08
CA SER A 134 13.84 8.42 -13.71
C SER A 134 13.93 6.90 -13.87
N ASN A 135 13.00 6.35 -14.65
CA ASN A 135 12.89 4.91 -14.90
C ASN A 135 12.73 4.09 -13.61
N TRP A 136 11.90 4.57 -12.67
CA TRP A 136 11.70 3.91 -11.38
C TRP A 136 10.99 2.57 -11.53
N GLN A 137 11.50 1.54 -10.85
CA GLN A 137 10.90 0.20 -10.82
C GLN A 137 10.99 -0.44 -9.44
N LEU A 138 10.00 -1.27 -9.12
CA LEU A 138 9.95 -2.09 -7.91
C LEU A 138 9.98 -3.58 -8.25
N ARG A 139 10.80 -4.34 -7.53
CA ARG A 139 10.72 -5.81 -7.47
C ARG A 139 10.49 -6.27 -6.04
N ILE A 140 9.55 -7.19 -5.86
CA ILE A 140 9.19 -7.75 -4.56
C ILE A 140 9.71 -9.18 -4.48
N ARG A 141 10.46 -9.50 -3.42
CA ARG A 141 10.96 -10.84 -3.14
C ARG A 141 10.44 -11.34 -1.80
N ASP A 142 10.14 -12.64 -1.73
CA ASP A 142 9.81 -13.30 -0.48
C ASP A 142 11.04 -13.46 0.43
N ALA A 143 10.81 -13.98 1.64
CA ALA A 143 11.87 -14.23 2.62
C ALA A 143 12.93 -15.27 2.18
N ALA A 144 12.62 -16.10 1.17
CA ALA A 144 13.57 -17.04 0.57
C ALA A 144 14.37 -16.39 -0.58
N GLY A 145 14.05 -15.14 -0.93
CA GLY A 145 14.66 -14.39 -2.03
C GLY A 145 14.02 -14.65 -3.39
N THR A 146 12.89 -15.36 -3.45
CA THR A 146 12.16 -15.62 -4.70
C THR A 146 11.40 -14.36 -5.11
N THR A 147 11.51 -13.94 -6.36
CA THR A 147 10.67 -12.86 -6.90
C THR A 147 9.22 -13.30 -6.93
N VAL A 148 8.37 -12.58 -6.19
CA VAL A 148 6.91 -12.80 -6.16
C VAL A 148 6.16 -11.79 -7.01
N PHE A 149 6.78 -10.63 -7.29
CA PHE A 149 6.24 -9.62 -8.20
C PHE A 149 7.36 -8.74 -8.75
N GLY A 150 7.16 -8.21 -9.95
CA GLY A 150 8.07 -7.24 -10.58
C GLY A 150 9.21 -7.87 -11.41
N PRO A 151 10.08 -7.01 -11.99
CA PRO A 151 10.05 -5.55 -11.88
C PRO A 151 8.78 -4.95 -12.49
N ALA A 152 8.19 -3.96 -11.81
CA ALA A 152 7.04 -3.19 -12.26
C ALA A 152 7.36 -1.70 -12.14
N GLY A 153 6.88 -0.89 -13.07
CA GLY A 153 7.22 0.54 -13.15
C GLY A 153 7.56 0.97 -14.57
N GLU A 154 8.30 2.08 -14.68
CA GLU A 154 8.66 2.69 -15.95
C GLU A 154 9.53 1.75 -16.81
N GLY A 155 9.33 1.77 -18.12
CA GLY A 155 10.06 0.90 -19.06
C GLY A 155 9.58 -0.56 -19.05
N ILE A 156 8.81 -0.98 -18.04
CA ILE A 156 8.07 -2.25 -18.03
C ILE A 156 6.64 -2.02 -18.54
N SER A 157 5.88 -1.19 -17.81
CA SER A 157 4.55 -0.70 -18.20
C SER A 157 4.16 0.44 -17.25
N PRO A 158 4.02 1.70 -17.71
CA PRO A 158 4.11 2.12 -19.11
C PRO A 158 5.55 2.12 -19.65
N GLN A 159 5.71 1.85 -20.95
CA GLN A 159 7.02 1.88 -21.61
C GLN A 159 7.58 3.30 -21.80
N THR A 160 6.70 4.30 -21.81
CA THR A 160 7.04 5.71 -22.09
C THR A 160 7.50 6.48 -20.85
N GLY A 161 7.46 5.85 -19.68
CA GLY A 161 7.77 6.49 -18.40
C GLY A 161 6.59 7.24 -17.78
N VAL A 162 6.85 7.86 -16.63
CA VAL A 162 5.91 8.69 -15.85
C VAL A 162 6.60 10.02 -15.58
N GLY A 163 5.95 11.14 -15.87
CA GLY A 163 6.53 12.48 -15.75
C GLY A 163 6.66 12.96 -14.30
N SER A 164 7.51 13.97 -14.10
CA SER A 164 7.78 14.57 -12.77
C SER A 164 6.62 15.39 -12.17
N THR A 165 5.45 15.34 -12.80
CA THR A 165 4.21 15.96 -12.34
C THR A 165 3.07 14.94 -12.32
N GLU A 166 3.38 13.66 -12.38
CA GLU A 166 2.43 12.56 -12.51
C GLU A 166 2.65 11.53 -11.40
N VAL A 167 1.66 10.69 -11.19
CA VAL A 167 1.80 9.45 -10.43
C VAL A 167 1.66 8.26 -11.37
N PHE A 168 2.34 7.18 -11.03
CA PHE A 168 2.08 5.88 -11.63
C PHE A 168 0.91 5.22 -10.92
N LYS A 169 0.03 4.54 -11.65
CA LYS A 169 -1.07 3.78 -11.03
C LYS A 169 -1.52 2.56 -11.81
N LEU A 170 -2.04 1.58 -11.09
CA LEU A 170 -2.80 0.48 -11.64
C LEU A 170 -4.27 0.88 -11.85
N LYS A 171 -4.71 0.90 -13.11
CA LYS A 171 -6.12 1.18 -13.50
C LYS A 171 -6.95 -0.09 -13.67
N ALA A 172 -6.82 -1.03 -12.73
CA ALA A 172 -7.57 -2.28 -12.69
C ALA A 172 -7.89 -2.72 -11.25
N ILE A 173 -8.82 -3.67 -11.12
CA ILE A 173 -9.00 -4.43 -9.89
C ILE A 173 -7.86 -5.45 -9.81
N PRO A 174 -7.02 -5.39 -8.78
CA PRO A 174 -5.86 -6.25 -8.67
C PRO A 174 -6.25 -7.69 -8.33
N SER A 175 -5.46 -8.65 -8.80
CA SER A 175 -5.61 -10.08 -8.52
C SER A 175 -4.26 -10.79 -8.51
N GLU A 176 -4.24 -12.07 -8.10
CA GLU A 176 -3.05 -12.91 -8.19
C GLU A 176 -2.52 -13.11 -9.62
N THR A 177 -3.35 -12.83 -10.64
CA THR A 177 -2.98 -12.93 -12.05
C THR A 177 -2.63 -11.58 -12.68
N THR A 178 -2.69 -10.47 -11.93
CA THR A 178 -2.23 -9.16 -12.42
C THR A 178 -0.72 -9.22 -12.65
N PRO A 179 -0.24 -9.10 -13.90
CA PRO A 179 1.19 -9.20 -14.17
C PRO A 179 1.89 -7.86 -13.94
N ALA A 180 3.19 -7.92 -13.65
CA ALA A 180 4.04 -6.73 -13.45
C ALA A 180 4.12 -5.80 -14.68
N ASN A 181 3.86 -6.33 -15.87
CA ASN A 181 3.78 -5.60 -17.12
C ASN A 181 2.32 -5.39 -17.60
N SER A 182 1.36 -5.35 -16.68
CA SER A 182 -0.04 -5.11 -17.01
C SER A 182 -0.19 -3.84 -17.86
N SER A 183 -1.00 -3.92 -18.93
CA SER A 183 -1.37 -2.75 -19.74
C SER A 183 -2.24 -1.75 -18.98
N ASP A 184 -2.76 -2.14 -17.81
CA ASP A 184 -3.56 -1.27 -16.96
C ASP A 184 -2.69 -0.35 -16.09
N TYR A 185 -1.38 -0.59 -16.02
CA TYR A 185 -0.46 0.39 -15.45
C TYR A 185 -0.33 1.60 -16.37
N ASN A 186 -0.53 2.78 -15.80
CA ASN A 186 -0.50 4.02 -16.54
C ASN A 186 -0.19 5.21 -15.61
N ASP A 187 0.12 6.36 -16.19
CA ASP A 187 0.30 7.62 -15.50
C ASP A 187 -1.06 8.28 -15.15
N ASP A 188 -1.02 9.25 -14.24
CA ASP A 188 -2.12 10.18 -13.97
C ASP A 188 -1.59 11.52 -13.46
N ASP A 189 -2.07 12.61 -14.03
CA ASP A 189 -1.68 13.98 -13.69
C ASP A 189 -2.76 14.72 -12.87
N LYS A 190 -3.82 14.04 -12.44
CA LYS A 190 -4.99 14.65 -11.79
C LYS A 190 -5.30 14.11 -10.41
N LEU A 191 -5.24 12.80 -10.24
CA LEU A 191 -5.68 12.15 -9.01
C LEU A 191 -4.60 11.23 -8.49
N SER A 192 -4.27 11.38 -7.22
CA SER A 192 -3.46 10.45 -6.45
C SER A 192 -4.23 10.03 -5.19
N THR A 193 -3.93 8.86 -4.65
CA THR A 193 -4.75 8.21 -3.63
C THR A 193 -3.94 7.54 -2.53
N PHE A 194 -2.92 8.21 -1.99
CA PHE A 194 -2.12 7.68 -0.88
C PHE A 194 -2.98 7.04 0.23
N GLY A 195 -2.81 5.73 0.43
CA GLY A 195 -3.51 4.95 1.45
C GLY A 195 -4.96 4.60 1.11
N ALA A 196 -5.38 4.79 -0.14
CA ALA A 196 -6.74 4.58 -0.60
C ALA A 196 -6.80 3.90 -1.98
N PRO A 197 -7.89 3.21 -2.32
CA PRO A 197 -7.99 2.58 -3.64
C PRO A 197 -7.88 3.60 -4.78
N ASN A 198 -7.13 3.22 -5.81
CA ASN A 198 -6.86 4.06 -6.98
C ASN A 198 -8.15 4.56 -7.65
N ARG A 199 -8.08 5.76 -8.22
CA ARG A 199 -9.21 6.41 -8.93
C ARG A 199 -8.88 6.71 -10.39
N TRP A 200 -9.80 6.28 -11.27
CA TRP A 200 -9.88 6.58 -12.71
C TRP A 200 -11.32 6.33 -13.21
N GLY A 201 -11.97 5.33 -12.59
CA GLY A 201 -13.40 5.25 -12.31
C GLY A 201 -13.56 4.94 -10.82
N ALA A 202 -13.23 3.70 -10.43
CA ALA A 202 -12.92 3.30 -9.05
C ALA A 202 -12.19 1.94 -9.03
N GLN A 203 -11.19 1.77 -8.19
CA GLN A 203 -10.63 0.46 -7.84
C GLN A 203 -11.48 -0.16 -6.72
N ASP A 204 -12.29 -1.16 -7.05
CA ASP A 204 -13.13 -1.85 -6.06
C ASP A 204 -12.38 -3.02 -5.41
N LEU A 205 -11.76 -2.75 -4.26
CA LEU A 205 -11.07 -3.78 -3.47
C LEU A 205 -12.03 -4.64 -2.63
N THR A 206 -13.32 -4.33 -2.56
CA THR A 206 -14.27 -5.13 -1.79
C THR A 206 -14.39 -6.55 -2.32
N ILE A 207 -14.11 -6.78 -3.60
CA ILE A 207 -14.10 -8.11 -4.22
C ILE A 207 -13.00 -8.99 -3.61
N LEU A 208 -11.81 -8.43 -3.34
CA LEU A 208 -10.74 -9.14 -2.65
C LEU A 208 -11.12 -9.42 -1.19
N ARG A 209 -11.63 -8.40 -0.50
CA ARG A 209 -12.05 -8.48 0.91
C ARG A 209 -13.17 -9.50 1.10
N ALA A 210 -14.11 -9.58 0.16
CA ALA A 210 -15.21 -10.55 0.17
C ALA A 210 -14.74 -11.98 -0.15
N ALA A 211 -13.79 -12.14 -1.07
CA ALA A 211 -13.19 -13.45 -1.36
C ALA A 211 -12.43 -14.02 -0.15
N ALA A 212 -11.90 -13.15 0.72
CA ALA A 212 -11.32 -13.51 2.00
C ALA A 212 -12.36 -13.95 3.06
N GLY A 213 -13.66 -13.86 2.77
CA GLY A 213 -14.73 -14.23 3.69
C GLY A 213 -15.24 -13.10 4.59
N TYR A 214 -14.88 -11.84 4.32
CA TYR A 214 -15.51 -10.69 4.95
C TYR A 214 -16.79 -10.30 4.18
N PRO A 215 -18.00 -10.53 4.71
CA PRO A 215 -19.13 -9.77 4.22
C PRO A 215 -18.86 -8.28 4.47
N SER A 216 -19.30 -7.41 3.56
CA SER A 216 -19.18 -5.95 3.67
C SER A 216 -19.92 -5.34 4.88
N ASP A 217 -20.44 -6.17 5.76
CA ASP A 217 -21.19 -5.87 6.97
C ASP A 217 -20.90 -7.01 7.97
N CYS A 218 -19.71 -7.00 8.59
CA CYS A 218 -19.32 -7.99 9.58
C CYS A 218 -19.77 -7.56 10.99
N GLU A 219 -21.08 -7.34 11.15
CA GLU A 219 -21.73 -7.33 12.46
C GLU A 219 -22.46 -8.67 12.66
N ILE A 220 -21.69 -9.76 12.84
CA ILE A 220 -22.30 -11.03 13.25
C ILE A 220 -22.40 -11.02 14.78
N LEU A 221 -23.63 -10.99 15.29
CA LEU A 221 -23.90 -10.96 16.72
C LEU A 221 -23.32 -12.22 17.40
N GLY A 222 -22.24 -12.05 18.16
CA GLY A 222 -21.51 -13.14 18.83
C GLY A 222 -20.15 -13.48 18.24
N ASP A 223 -19.72 -12.82 17.16
CA ASP A 223 -18.33 -12.78 16.72
C ASP A 223 -17.57 -11.82 17.65
N LEU A 224 -16.79 -12.37 18.56
CA LEU A 224 -16.08 -11.63 19.60
C LEU A 224 -14.62 -11.43 19.26
N ASN A 225 -14.07 -12.19 18.30
CA ASN A 225 -12.68 -12.07 17.87
C ASN A 225 -12.51 -11.30 16.54
N GLY A 226 -13.61 -10.95 15.87
CA GLY A 226 -13.61 -10.23 14.60
C GLY A 226 -13.13 -11.08 13.42
N ASP A 227 -13.31 -12.40 13.44
CA ASP A 227 -12.92 -13.28 12.33
C ASP A 227 -14.06 -13.56 11.33
N CYS A 228 -15.22 -12.92 11.52
CA CYS A 228 -16.45 -13.10 10.75
C CYS A 228 -17.01 -14.52 10.81
N GLN A 229 -16.67 -15.27 11.84
CA GLN A 229 -17.27 -16.55 12.18
C GLN A 229 -17.80 -16.49 13.62
N VAL A 230 -18.75 -17.35 13.95
CA VAL A 230 -19.13 -17.63 15.34
C VAL A 230 -18.73 -19.06 15.62
N ASN A 231 -17.57 -19.22 16.25
CA ASN A 231 -16.92 -20.50 16.48
C ASN A 231 -16.32 -20.58 17.89
N PHE A 232 -15.49 -21.60 18.15
CA PHE A 232 -14.89 -21.79 19.48
C PHE A 232 -13.85 -20.74 19.86
N THR A 233 -13.36 -19.97 18.90
CA THR A 233 -12.42 -18.87 19.10
C THR A 233 -13.12 -17.66 19.73
N ASP A 234 -14.36 -17.37 19.35
CA ASP A 234 -15.21 -16.37 20.03
C ASP A 234 -15.52 -16.77 21.46
N LEU A 235 -15.80 -18.06 21.67
CA LEU A 235 -16.01 -18.60 23.01
C LEU A 235 -14.77 -18.43 23.89
N ALA A 236 -13.57 -18.53 23.30
CA ALA A 236 -12.33 -18.29 24.03
C ALA A 236 -12.17 -16.83 24.46
N VAL A 237 -12.57 -15.86 23.62
CA VAL A 237 -12.59 -14.43 23.99
C VAL A 237 -13.58 -14.16 25.14
N LEU A 238 -14.77 -14.76 25.08
CA LEU A 238 -15.74 -14.68 26.18
C LEU A 238 -15.20 -15.31 27.46
N ALA A 239 -14.59 -16.49 27.38
CA ALA A 239 -14.04 -17.19 28.54
C ALA A 239 -12.87 -16.43 29.19
N ALA A 240 -12.03 -15.77 28.39
CA ALA A 240 -10.92 -14.97 28.88
C ALA A 240 -11.38 -13.75 29.69
N SER A 241 -12.49 -13.12 29.28
CA SER A 241 -13.07 -11.96 29.98
C SER A 241 -13.89 -12.34 31.23
N TRP A 242 -14.30 -13.60 31.39
CA TRP A 242 -14.94 -14.10 32.60
C TRP A 242 -13.98 -14.40 33.76
N LEU A 243 -12.70 -14.67 33.47
CA LEU A 243 -11.71 -15.02 34.49
C LEU A 243 -11.07 -13.80 35.18
N THR A 244 -11.40 -12.57 34.77
CA THR A 244 -10.95 -11.33 35.42
C THR A 244 -11.93 -10.78 36.45
N GLY A 245 -13.05 -11.46 36.70
CA GLY A 245 -14.00 -11.15 37.77
C GLY A 245 -13.42 -11.48 39.14
N VAL A 246 -12.67 -10.53 39.73
CA VAL A 246 -12.21 -10.59 41.11
C VAL A 246 -13.43 -10.59 42.05
N ASN A 247 -13.60 -11.67 42.80
CA ASN A 247 -14.47 -11.72 43.99
C ASN A 247 -14.11 -10.58 44.97
N PRO A 248 -15.06 -9.75 45.43
CA PRO A 248 -14.99 -9.23 46.79
C PRO A 248 -15.29 -10.32 47.82
#